data_AF-A8Q7H5-F1
#
_entry.id   AF-A8Q7H5-F1
#
_cell.length_a   1.000
_cell.length_b   1.000
_cell.length_c   1.000
_cell.angle_alpha   90.00
_cell.angle_beta   90.00
_cell.angle_gamma   90.00
#
_symmetry.space_group_name_H-M   'P 1'
#
loop_
_entity.id
_entity.type
_entity.pdbx_description
1 polymer ?
#
loop_
_entity_poly.entity_id
_entity_poly.type
_entity_poly.pdbx_seq_one_letter_code
_entity_poly.pdbx_strand_id
1 'polypeptide(L)'
;MAVGNTFGATVFSSYGAFWVSFGILLTPGGFHIVESMVKADGKTGLLNAQALFFAGWFVFTSMMLFLTLKSTIAFFLLFFCLDFTFLFCMVAHIFNDGSLPHTGLLRAGGAFGIVTAFLSWYNAFAGLADDSNSFFIVPAVYFPWTAKTQTKEPEHDHIA
;
A
#
# COMPACT_ATOMS: atom_id res chain seq x y z
N MET A 1 -16.81 -7.43 6.40
CA MET A 1 -17.26 -8.78 6.82
C MET A 1 -18.52 -9.26 6.10
N ALA A 2 -19.43 -8.40 5.63
CA ALA A 2 -20.69 -8.80 4.99
C ALA A 2 -20.55 -9.68 3.71
N VAL A 3 -19.42 -9.63 3.01
CA VAL A 3 -19.13 -10.44 1.81
C VAL A 3 -18.02 -11.48 2.03
N GLY A 4 -17.69 -11.80 3.28
CA GLY A 4 -16.67 -12.82 3.62
C GLY A 4 -15.22 -12.45 3.29
N ASN A 5 -14.95 -11.29 2.71
CA ASN A 5 -13.58 -10.84 2.40
C ASN A 5 -12.94 -10.10 3.59
N THR A 6 -12.33 -10.86 4.50
CA THR A 6 -11.62 -10.30 5.67
C THR A 6 -10.42 -9.46 5.26
N PHE A 7 -9.62 -9.95 4.31
CA PHE A 7 -8.43 -9.23 3.84
C PHE A 7 -8.76 -7.84 3.30
N GLY A 8 -9.72 -7.76 2.37
CA GLY A 8 -10.17 -6.49 1.80
C GLY A 8 -10.76 -5.56 2.85
N ALA A 9 -11.58 -6.08 3.78
CA ALA A 9 -12.14 -5.26 4.86
C ALA A 9 -11.04 -4.64 5.74
N THR A 10 -10.03 -5.41 6.13
CA THR A 10 -8.88 -4.92 6.91
C THR A 10 -8.10 -3.87 6.12
N VAL A 11 -7.68 -4.20 4.90
CA VAL A 11 -6.87 -3.31 4.06
C VAL A 11 -7.56 -1.97 3.79
N PHE A 12 -8.81 -1.99 3.31
CA PHE A 12 -9.50 -0.76 2.94
C PHE A 12 -9.82 0.13 4.14
N SER A 13 -10.24 -0.47 5.26
CA SER A 13 -10.50 0.31 6.48
C SER A 13 -9.22 0.87 7.09
N SER A 14 -8.14 0.08 7.15
CA SER A 14 -6.83 0.53 7.64
C SER A 14 -6.27 1.67 6.77
N TYR A 15 -6.19 1.52 5.45
CA TYR A 15 -5.67 2.60 4.60
C TYR A 15 -6.59 3.83 4.53
N GLY A 16 -7.91 3.67 4.72
CA GLY A 16 -8.80 4.81 4.96
C GLY A 16 -8.43 5.56 6.24
N ALA A 17 -8.20 4.84 7.34
CA ALA A 17 -7.76 5.41 8.60
C ALA A 17 -6.35 6.03 8.52
N PHE A 18 -5.43 5.46 7.71
CA PHE A 18 -4.14 6.06 7.40
C PHE A 18 -4.31 7.48 6.86
N TRP A 19 -5.10 7.66 5.81
CA TRP A 19 -5.26 8.98 5.20
C TRP A 19 -5.94 9.99 6.12
N VAL A 20 -6.93 9.56 6.91
CA VAL A 20 -7.57 10.42 7.91
C VAL A 20 -6.58 10.82 9.01
N SER A 21 -5.84 9.87 9.57
CA SER A 21 -4.85 10.15 10.63
C SER A 21 -3.70 11.02 10.13
N PHE A 22 -3.21 10.78 8.90
CA PHE A 22 -2.17 11.59 8.28
C PHE A 22 -2.66 13.01 7.96
N GLY A 23 -3.90 13.15 7.49
CA GLY A 23 -4.55 14.46 7.29
C GLY A 23 -4.69 15.24 8.59
N ILE A 24 -5.11 14.59 9.67
CA ILE A 24 -5.19 15.18 11.02
C ILE A 24 -3.81 15.64 11.50
N LEU A 25 -2.77 14.82 11.30
CA LEU A 25 -1.40 15.14 11.68
C LEU A 25 -0.90 16.42 10.98
N LEU A 26 -1.22 16.60 9.70
CA LEU A 26 -0.74 17.73 8.91
C LEU A 26 -1.65 18.98 8.93
N THR A 27 -2.91 18.88 9.36
CA THR A 27 -3.86 20.00 9.35
C THR A 27 -3.53 21.03 10.44
N PRO A 28 -3.16 22.27 10.08
CA PRO A 28 -2.93 23.33 11.06
C PRO A 28 -4.25 23.92 11.60
N GLY A 29 -4.22 24.45 12.83
CA GLY A 29 -5.30 25.26 13.41
C GLY A 29 -6.49 24.53 14.06
N GLY A 30 -6.54 23.19 13.96
CA GLY A 30 -7.55 22.36 14.64
C GLY A 30 -6.97 21.50 15.76
N PHE A 31 -6.07 20.58 15.39
CA PHE A 31 -5.47 19.62 16.34
C PHE A 31 -4.11 20.05 16.87
N HIS A 32 -3.43 21.00 16.22
CA HIS A 32 -2.14 21.56 16.63
C HIS A 32 -1.03 20.52 16.92
N ILE A 33 -1.08 19.35 16.28
CA ILE A 33 -0.13 18.25 16.51
C ILE A 33 1.30 18.65 16.12
N VAL A 34 1.50 19.16 14.90
CA VAL A 34 2.82 19.60 14.43
C VAL A 34 3.38 20.72 15.32
N GLU A 35 2.56 21.72 15.63
CA GLU A 35 2.98 22.87 16.46
C GLU A 35 3.38 22.43 17.88
N SER A 36 2.56 21.60 18.52
CA SER A 36 2.83 21.10 19.87
C SER A 36 4.09 20.24 19.92
N MET A 37 4.31 19.36 18.95
CA MET A 37 5.53 18.55 18.89
C MET A 37 6.79 19.38 18.61
N VAL A 38 6.71 20.37 17.71
CA VAL A 38 7.84 21.27 17.45
C VAL A 38 8.16 22.12 18.69
N LYS A 39 7.15 22.52 19.47
CA LYS A 39 7.37 23.26 20.71
C LYS A 39 8.02 22.39 21.80
N ALA A 40 7.67 21.10 21.87
CA ALA A 40 8.19 20.18 22.88
C ALA A 40 9.60 19.67 22.56
N ASP A 41 9.81 19.14 21.34
CA ASP A 41 11.03 18.41 20.95
C ASP A 41 11.68 18.97 19.66
N GLY A 42 11.28 20.17 19.23
CA GLY A 42 11.80 20.78 18.01
C GLY A 42 11.37 20.06 16.73
N LYS A 43 11.93 20.50 15.60
CA LYS A 43 11.66 19.89 14.28
C LYS A 43 12.15 18.45 14.22
N THR A 44 13.29 18.14 14.84
CA THR A 44 13.82 16.78 14.91
C THR A 44 12.87 15.83 15.62
N GLY A 45 12.24 16.25 16.73
CA GLY A 45 11.23 15.46 17.42
C GLY A 45 10.04 15.12 16.54
N LEU A 46 9.52 16.10 15.79
CA LEU A 46 8.46 15.87 14.79
C LEU A 46 8.87 14.85 13.73
N LEU A 47 10.07 14.99 13.16
CA LEU A 47 10.57 14.08 12.13
C LEU A 47 10.73 12.64 12.67
N ASN A 48 11.25 12.49 13.89
CA ASN A 48 11.36 11.18 14.54
C ASN A 48 9.98 10.55 14.80
N ALA A 49 8.99 11.35 15.22
CA ALA A 49 7.62 10.86 15.41
C ALA A 49 6.97 10.45 14.07
N GLN A 50 7.21 11.20 12.99
CA GLN A 50 6.77 10.83 11.65
C GLN A 50 7.47 9.56 11.14
N ALA A 51 8.77 9.38 11.44
CA ALA A 51 9.48 8.15 11.16
C ALA A 51 8.81 6.95 11.85
N LEU A 52 8.47 7.09 13.14
CA LEU A 52 7.78 6.03 13.89
C LEU A 52 6.38 5.73 13.31
N PHE A 53 5.64 6.77 12.90
CA PHE A 53 4.37 6.59 12.22
C PHE A 53 4.52 5.76 10.94
N PHE A 54 5.48 6.10 10.07
CA PHE A 54 5.74 5.33 8.86
C PHE A 54 6.30 3.93 9.14
N ALA A 55 7.05 3.73 10.23
CA ALA A 55 7.53 2.42 10.65
C ALA A 55 6.38 1.46 10.98
N GLY A 56 5.36 1.94 11.70
CA GLY A 56 4.16 1.15 11.99
C GLY A 56 3.42 0.73 10.72
N TRP A 57 3.28 1.66 9.76
CA TRP A 57 2.65 1.39 8.46
C TRP A 57 3.46 0.47 7.56
N PHE A 58 4.79 0.57 7.63
CA PHE A 58 5.70 -0.37 6.96
C PHE A 58 5.48 -1.79 7.48
N VAL A 59 5.54 -2.01 8.80
CA VAL A 59 5.32 -3.35 9.38
C VAL A 59 3.94 -3.91 9.00
N PHE A 60 2.89 -3.11 9.11
CA PHE A 60 1.55 -3.51 8.71
C PHE A 60 1.48 -3.88 7.21
N THR A 61 2.05 -3.05 6.35
CA THR A 61 2.04 -3.25 4.89
C THR A 61 2.87 -4.47 4.49
N SER A 62 4.01 -4.71 5.14
CA SER A 62 4.83 -5.91 4.94
C SER A 62 4.05 -7.18 5.29
N MET A 63 3.28 -7.18 6.40
CA MET A 63 2.39 -8.29 6.73
C MET A 63 1.33 -8.51 5.64
N MET A 64 0.69 -7.44 5.16
CA MET A 64 -0.31 -7.54 4.09
C MET A 64 0.32 -8.03 2.78
N LEU A 65 1.54 -7.60 2.45
CA LEU A 65 2.30 -8.03 1.28
C LEU A 65 2.47 -9.56 1.26
N PHE A 66 2.89 -10.17 2.38
CA PHE A 66 3.02 -11.62 2.47
C PHE A 66 1.70 -12.35 2.25
N LEU A 67 0.58 -11.79 2.72
CA LEU A 67 -0.76 -12.34 2.51
C LEU A 67 -1.23 -12.21 1.05
N THR A 68 -0.57 -11.39 0.22
CA THR A 68 -0.90 -11.24 -1.21
C THR A 68 -0.18 -12.23 -2.14
N LEU A 69 0.72 -13.08 -1.63
CA LEU A 69 1.50 -14.04 -2.44
C LEU A 69 0.66 -15.11 -3.15
N LYS A 70 -0.60 -15.31 -2.74
CA LYS A 70 -1.56 -16.20 -3.43
C LYS A 70 -2.60 -15.43 -4.27
N SER A 71 -2.44 -14.11 -4.40
CA SER A 71 -3.31 -13.23 -5.19
C SER A 71 -2.82 -13.11 -6.64
N THR A 72 -3.31 -12.10 -7.37
CA THR A 72 -2.78 -11.71 -8.68
C THR A 72 -1.43 -11.00 -8.53
N ILE A 73 -0.61 -11.07 -9.58
CA ILE A 73 0.69 -10.38 -9.62
C ILE A 73 0.51 -8.87 -9.47
N ALA A 74 -0.50 -8.29 -10.14
CA ALA A 74 -0.78 -6.87 -10.07
C ALA A 74 -1.17 -6.41 -8.64
N PHE A 75 -1.89 -7.25 -7.90
CA PHE A 75 -2.27 -6.95 -6.53
C PHE A 75 -1.07 -7.07 -5.57
N PHE A 76 -0.22 -8.08 -5.77
CA PHE A 76 1.05 -8.18 -5.04
C PHE A 76 1.96 -6.98 -5.30
N LEU A 77 2.13 -6.56 -6.56
CA LEU A 77 2.96 -5.43 -6.93
C LEU A 77 2.48 -4.12 -6.30
N LEU A 78 1.16 -3.94 -6.14
CA LEU A 78 0.61 -2.78 -5.43
C LEU A 78 1.14 -2.72 -4.00
N PHE A 79 1.01 -3.81 -3.24
CA PHE A 79 1.51 -3.86 -1.86
C PHE A 79 3.03 -3.77 -1.80
N PHE A 80 3.73 -4.36 -2.76
CA PHE A 80 5.19 -4.30 -2.83
C PHE A 80 5.67 -2.86 -3.00
N CYS A 81 5.13 -2.12 -3.97
CA CYS A 81 5.49 -0.72 -4.18
C CYS A 81 5.06 0.17 -2.98
N LEU A 82 3.92 -0.13 -2.37
CA LEU A 82 3.46 0.60 -1.18
C LEU A 82 4.36 0.36 0.04
N ASP A 83 4.83 -0.88 0.22
CA ASP A 83 5.76 -1.25 1.29
C ASP A 83 7.07 -0.47 1.17
N PHE A 84 7.63 -0.39 -0.05
CA PHE A 84 8.80 0.45 -0.34
C PHE A 84 8.53 1.94 -0.16
N THR A 85 7.31 2.41 -0.46
CA THR A 85 6.91 3.80 -0.20
C THR A 85 7.04 4.12 1.28
N PHE A 86 6.47 3.29 2.16
CA PHE A 86 6.56 3.48 3.61
C PHE A 86 7.97 3.28 4.15
N LEU A 87 8.71 2.30 3.64
CA LEU A 87 10.12 2.08 3.99
C LEU A 87 10.96 3.34 3.69
N PHE A 88 10.90 3.88 2.47
CA PHE A 88 11.69 5.05 2.12
C PHE A 88 11.24 6.31 2.84
N CYS A 89 9.92 6.49 3.06
CA CYS A 89 9.43 7.58 3.90
C CYS A 89 9.96 7.45 5.33
N MET A 90 9.89 6.28 5.96
CA MET A 90 10.44 6.05 7.30
C MET A 90 11.95 6.39 7.34
N VAL A 91 12.74 5.79 6.44
CA VAL A 91 14.21 5.97 6.43
C VAL A 91 14.57 7.44 6.13
N ALA A 92 13.82 8.13 5.27
CA ALA A 92 14.04 9.56 5.01
C ALA A 92 13.86 10.42 6.26
N HIS A 93 12.91 10.07 7.14
CA HIS A 93 12.66 10.80 8.38
C HIS A 93 13.63 10.40 9.50
N ILE A 94 14.15 9.16 9.51
CA ILE A 94 15.22 8.73 10.42
C ILE A 94 16.53 9.48 10.12
N PHE A 95 16.95 9.52 8.86
CA PHE A 95 18.20 10.18 8.43
C PHE A 95 18.00 11.66 8.13
N ASN A 96 17.18 12.35 8.93
CA ASN A 96 16.92 13.77 8.77
C ASN A 96 18.16 14.63 9.09
N ASP A 97 18.20 15.86 8.56
CA ASP A 97 19.28 16.84 8.81
C ASP A 97 19.05 17.73 10.05
N GLY A 98 18.08 17.37 10.89
CA GLY A 98 17.61 18.15 12.04
C GLY A 98 16.49 19.13 11.70
N SER A 99 16.24 19.41 10.41
CA SER A 99 15.21 20.36 9.96
C SER A 99 14.25 19.78 8.92
N LEU A 100 14.74 18.89 8.07
CA LEU A 100 14.04 18.31 6.93
C LEU A 100 14.41 16.81 6.80
N PRO A 101 13.49 16.00 6.27
CA PRO A 101 13.78 14.61 5.93
C PRO A 101 14.80 14.53 4.77
N HIS A 102 15.53 13.42 4.71
CA HIS A 102 16.52 13.16 3.68
C HIS A 102 15.88 13.19 2.28
N THR A 103 16.19 14.22 1.50
CA THR A 103 15.48 14.53 0.24
C THR A 103 15.56 13.42 -0.79
N GLY A 104 16.72 12.76 -0.94
CA GLY A 104 16.90 11.67 -1.90
C GLY A 104 16.03 10.45 -1.59
N LEU A 105 15.89 10.12 -0.30
CA LEU A 105 15.08 8.99 0.16
C LEU A 105 13.59 9.33 0.09
N LEU A 106 13.22 10.56 0.44
CA LEU A 106 11.84 11.03 0.33
C LEU A 106 11.37 11.01 -1.13
N ARG A 107 12.22 11.40 -2.08
CA ARG A 107 11.93 11.31 -3.52
C ARG A 107 11.78 9.86 -3.99
N ALA A 108 12.63 8.95 -3.51
CA ALA A 108 12.48 7.53 -3.80
C ALA A 108 11.12 7.00 -3.29
N GLY A 109 10.75 7.32 -2.04
CA GLY A 109 9.44 7.01 -1.49
C GLY A 109 8.29 7.57 -2.35
N GLY A 110 8.39 8.84 -2.76
CA GLY A 110 7.42 9.48 -3.66
C GLY A 110 7.31 8.79 -5.02
N ALA A 111 8.43 8.36 -5.62
CA ALA A 111 8.42 7.64 -6.89
C ALA A 111 7.70 6.29 -6.78
N PHE A 112 7.98 5.51 -5.73
CA PHE A 112 7.25 4.28 -5.43
C PHE A 112 5.77 4.55 -5.12
N GLY A 113 5.44 5.67 -4.46
CA GLY A 113 4.07 6.09 -4.20
C GLY A 113 3.29 6.38 -5.48
N ILE A 114 3.92 7.02 -6.46
CA ILE A 114 3.32 7.27 -7.79
C ILE A 114 3.05 5.95 -8.52
N VAL A 115 4.02 5.03 -8.52
CA VAL A 115 3.82 3.69 -9.13
C VAL A 115 2.70 2.93 -8.42
N THR A 116 2.65 2.99 -7.09
CA THR A 116 1.56 2.42 -6.28
C THR A 116 0.21 2.98 -6.70
N ALA A 117 0.11 4.30 -6.94
CA ALA A 117 -1.14 4.92 -7.38
C ALA A 117 -1.62 4.35 -8.73
N PHE A 118 -0.73 4.22 -9.72
CA PHE A 118 -1.09 3.59 -11.00
C PHE A 118 -1.51 2.12 -10.86
N LEU A 119 -0.79 1.35 -10.03
CA LEU A 119 -1.16 -0.04 -9.74
C LEU A 119 -2.51 -0.11 -9.02
N SER A 120 -2.83 0.83 -8.14
CA SER A 120 -4.13 0.90 -7.46
C SER A 120 -5.27 1.15 -8.42
N TRP A 121 -5.11 2.08 -9.38
CA TRP A 121 -6.12 2.32 -10.41
C TRP A 121 -6.30 1.13 -11.36
N TYR A 122 -5.21 0.47 -11.73
CA TYR A 122 -5.28 -0.77 -12.51
C TYR A 122 -6.08 -1.85 -11.76
N ASN A 123 -5.75 -2.09 -10.48
CA ASN A 123 -6.44 -3.11 -9.68
C ASN A 123 -7.91 -2.73 -9.42
N ALA A 124 -8.21 -1.43 -9.25
CA ALA A 124 -9.58 -0.95 -9.11
C ALA A 124 -10.39 -1.20 -10.39
N PHE A 125 -9.85 -0.85 -11.55
CA PHE A 125 -10.50 -1.10 -12.84
C PHE A 125 -10.69 -2.62 -13.07
N ALA A 126 -9.64 -3.41 -12.89
CA ALA A 126 -9.70 -4.87 -13.08
C ALA A 126 -10.66 -5.56 -12.08
N GLY A 127 -10.87 -4.99 -10.89
CA GLY A 127 -11.80 -5.51 -9.89
C GLY A 127 -13.25 -5.03 -10.04
N LEU A 128 -13.47 -3.92 -10.74
CA LEU A 128 -14.80 -3.35 -10.99
C LEU A 128 -15.38 -3.72 -12.36
N ALA A 129 -14.52 -3.98 -13.35
CA ALA A 129 -14.94 -4.34 -14.70
C ALA A 129 -15.60 -5.72 -14.73
N ASP A 130 -16.81 -5.79 -15.28
CA ASP A 130 -17.57 -7.00 -15.55
C ASP A 130 -18.24 -6.95 -16.93
N ASP A 131 -18.88 -8.04 -17.34
CA ASP A 131 -19.53 -8.15 -18.66
C ASP A 131 -20.73 -7.19 -18.83
N SER A 132 -21.24 -6.59 -17.74
CA SER A 132 -22.36 -5.65 -17.78
C SER A 132 -21.93 -4.19 -17.92
N ASN A 133 -20.70 -3.86 -17.52
CA ASN A 133 -20.22 -2.48 -17.44
C ASN A 133 -18.98 -2.18 -18.30
N SER A 134 -18.32 -3.20 -18.87
CA SER A 134 -17.10 -3.05 -19.65
C SER A 134 -17.14 -3.82 -20.97
N PHE A 135 -16.56 -3.24 -22.02
CA PHE A 135 -16.38 -3.91 -23.31
C PHE A 135 -15.27 -4.97 -23.30
N PHE A 136 -14.39 -4.95 -22.29
CA PHE A 136 -13.31 -5.92 -22.12
C PHE A 136 -13.04 -6.17 -20.65
N ILE A 137 -12.74 -7.44 -20.33
CA ILE A 137 -12.34 -7.86 -18.99
C ILE A 137 -10.81 -8.01 -18.97
N VAL A 138 -10.18 -7.42 -17.95
CA VAL A 138 -8.74 -7.50 -17.77
C VAL A 138 -8.37 -8.92 -17.31
N PRO A 139 -7.53 -9.65 -18.07
CA PRO A 139 -7.11 -10.99 -17.66
C PRO A 139 -6.22 -10.92 -16.41
N ALA A 140 -6.60 -11.67 -15.38
CA ALA A 140 -5.82 -11.75 -14.15
C ALA A 140 -4.62 -12.69 -14.34
N VAL A 141 -3.41 -12.16 -14.15
CA VAL A 141 -2.18 -12.97 -14.08
C VAL A 141 -1.94 -13.38 -12.63
N TYR A 142 -1.84 -14.68 -12.40
CA TYR A 142 -1.63 -15.29 -11.10
C TYR A 142 -0.21 -15.82 -10.96
N PHE A 143 0.24 -16.00 -9.72
CA PHE A 143 1.47 -16.73 -9.46
C PHE A 143 1.38 -18.21 -9.88
N PRO A 144 2.51 -18.85 -10.26
CA PRO A 144 2.53 -20.26 -10.68
C PRO A 144 1.98 -21.24 -9.63
N TRP A 145 2.10 -20.89 -8.35
CA TRP A 145 1.63 -21.71 -7.22
C TRP A 145 0.20 -21.41 -6.77
N THR A 146 -0.54 -20.54 -7.48
CA THR A 146 -1.95 -20.24 -7.16
C THR A 146 -2.86 -21.31 -7.78
N ALA A 147 -3.74 -21.91 -6.98
CA ALA A 147 -4.57 -23.07 -7.38
C ALA A 147 -5.42 -22.89 -8.65
N LYS A 148 -5.78 -21.64 -9.02
CA LYS A 148 -6.52 -21.33 -10.25
C LYS A 148 -5.74 -21.60 -11.54
N THR A 149 -4.42 -21.73 -11.47
CA THR A 149 -3.58 -22.03 -12.64
C THR A 149 -3.58 -23.53 -12.98
N GLN A 150 -3.98 -24.40 -12.03
CA GLN A 150 -3.89 -25.87 -12.17
C GLN A 150 -5.10 -26.51 -12.87
N THR A 151 -6.21 -25.79 -13.08
CA THR A 151 -7.40 -26.31 -13.79
C THR A 151 -7.30 -26.18 -15.32
N LYS A 152 -6.14 -25.85 -15.87
CA LYS A 152 -5.86 -25.82 -17.32
C LYS A 152 -4.87 -26.91 -17.76
N GLU A 153 -4.85 -28.08 -17.12
CA GLU A 153 -4.27 -29.25 -17.78
C GLU A 153 -5.26 -29.74 -18.86
N PRO A 154 -4.82 -29.94 -20.11
CA PRO A 154 -5.68 -30.50 -21.14
C PRO A 154 -6.02 -31.92 -20.74
N GLU A 155 -7.33 -32.19 -20.63
CA GLU A 155 -7.86 -33.55 -20.63
C GLU A 155 -7.36 -34.21 -21.92
N HIS A 156 -6.32 -35.03 -21.80
CA HIS A 156 -5.89 -35.91 -22.88
C HIS A 156 -7.00 -36.94 -23.06
N ASP A 157 -7.83 -36.70 -24.07
CA ASP A 157 -8.75 -37.67 -24.67
C ASP A 157 -8.00 -38.97 -24.92
N HIS A 158 -8.11 -39.91 -23.99
CA HIS A 158 -7.86 -41.31 -24.25
C HIS A 158 -9.13 -41.89 -24.86
N ILE A 159 -9.33 -41.61 -26.15
CA ILE A 159 -10.18 -42.43 -27.00
C ILE A 159 -9.38 -43.69 -27.33
N ALA A 160 -9.78 -44.81 -26.73
CA ALA A 160 -9.58 -46.17 -27.23
C ALA A 160 -10.78 -47.02 -26.82
#